data_AF-A0A8T4P5B1-F1
#
_entry.id   AF-A0A8T4P5B1-F1
#
_cell.length_a   1.000
_cell.length_b   1.000
_cell.length_c   1.000
_cell.angle_alpha   90.00
_cell.angle_beta   90.00
_cell.angle_gamma   90.00
#
_symmetry.space_group_name_H-M   'P 1'
#
loop_
_entity.id
_entity.type
_entity.pdbx_description
1 polymer ?
#
loop_
_entity_poly.entity_id
_entity_poly.type
_entity_poly.pdbx_seq_one_letter_code
_entity_poly.pdbx_strand_id
1 'polypeptide(L)'
;MYKNLGQRIEEVILVLVILLQFFDFFNMLSAEFDYIEKIVSWSAMGYVLYKVSFSSIFFGNKHKRLDFVIILAYFLLIVKIFVAYSFIIVSRGSLLYDFFNFVKRNAALVEYYSFYLGGLILIFISLYVALRLEIKKPSLMHVIHEEGKPARSIGSFIIRSLTIFFVLIAFFTIVFNLMTEWLAIAIDAPLLMIGVFFYLFVIIRHYQRFKTESLIYKLGNLGDDFYNHFVRLFHYKKTLFLAIIGMLALHLLTDIGNFLISYIFGFKNLLYFKTLGFEAGHLPVTALFIKDSSSVPVIVNIALLFVYIFNIIAMLFLLLMPAFVWYRLSKQKEVYVNSTILGLIFASLVSFLLMPVFSVKKITLESLVGVDIQTRSLLAVHGFIDNIIANHYLAIVLVAILSLIAGVLAFSLSYDKKAKKDLFLTAATLGIIFFSYYIYHFFMSIYNYYIRNVTLLFGEGEYFLSLFFVLFAMSAIIFYIGGFLLFVYEIFRNTSYYKRWLRR
;
A
#
# COMPACT_ATOMS: atom_id res chain seq x y z
N MET A 1 -37.53 12.54 -2.73
CA MET A 1 -37.13 13.57 -1.74
C MET A 1 -35.94 13.14 -0.87
N TYR A 2 -35.96 11.96 -0.22
CA TYR A 2 -34.82 11.45 0.58
C TYR A 2 -33.51 11.18 -0.19
N LYS A 3 -33.57 10.78 -1.48
CA LYS A 3 -32.37 10.55 -2.32
C LYS A 3 -31.53 11.83 -2.55
N ASN A 4 -32.20 12.98 -2.71
CA ASN A 4 -31.53 14.27 -2.93
C ASN A 4 -30.91 14.84 -1.64
N LEU A 5 -31.45 14.49 -0.47
CA LEU A 5 -30.88 14.95 0.80
C LEU A 5 -29.59 14.20 1.14
N GLY A 6 -29.54 12.88 0.88
CA GLY A 6 -28.34 12.06 1.05
C GLY A 6 -27.18 12.53 0.16
N GLN A 7 -27.44 12.81 -1.12
CA GLN A 7 -26.42 13.35 -2.03
C GLN A 7 -25.90 14.72 -1.57
N ARG A 8 -26.77 15.61 -1.08
CA ARG A 8 -26.34 16.93 -0.57
C ARG A 8 -25.47 16.82 0.68
N ILE A 9 -25.74 15.87 1.58
CA ILE A 9 -24.91 15.66 2.78
C ILE A 9 -23.55 15.08 2.38
N GLU A 10 -23.52 14.10 1.47
CA GLU A 10 -22.29 13.51 0.95
C GLU A 10 -21.41 14.57 0.24
N GLU A 11 -22.01 15.48 -0.54
CA GLU A 11 -21.32 16.61 -1.19
C GLU A 11 -20.74 17.60 -0.18
N VAL A 12 -21.50 17.98 0.86
CA VAL A 12 -21.02 18.88 1.91
C VAL A 12 -19.87 18.26 2.70
N ILE A 13 -19.96 16.97 3.05
CA ILE A 13 -18.88 16.25 3.72
C ILE A 13 -17.64 16.22 2.82
N LEU A 14 -17.79 15.96 1.52
CA LEU A 14 -16.69 15.95 0.57
C LEU A 14 -16.00 17.32 0.48
N VAL A 15 -16.78 18.40 0.38
CA VAL A 15 -16.24 19.78 0.34
C VAL A 15 -15.50 20.11 1.63
N LEU A 16 -16.05 19.75 2.79
CA LEU A 16 -15.40 19.95 4.08
C LEU A 16 -14.08 19.17 4.17
N VAL A 17 -14.06 17.91 3.72
CA VAL A 17 -12.83 17.10 3.65
C VAL A 17 -11.80 17.79 2.75
N ILE A 18 -12.19 18.25 1.55
CA ILE A 18 -11.29 18.95 0.63
C ILE A 18 -10.71 20.21 1.28
N LEU A 19 -11.54 21.00 1.98
CA LEU A 19 -11.08 22.22 2.64
C LEU A 19 -10.14 21.92 3.81
N LEU A 20 -10.47 20.95 4.66
CA LEU A 20 -9.59 20.53 5.76
C LEU A 20 -8.24 20.07 5.23
N GLN A 21 -8.24 19.20 4.21
CA GLN A 21 -7.01 18.71 3.58
C GLN A 21 -6.19 19.81 2.90
N PHE A 22 -6.86 20.80 2.30
CA PHE A 22 -6.17 21.97 1.74
C PHE A 22 -5.42 22.74 2.84
N PHE A 23 -6.05 22.99 3.98
CA PHE A 23 -5.39 23.67 5.08
C PHE A 23 -4.32 22.78 5.74
N ASP A 24 -4.52 21.47 5.82
CA ASP A 24 -3.53 20.53 6.37
C ASP A 24 -2.27 20.51 5.50
N PHE A 25 -2.45 20.51 4.18
CA PHE A 25 -1.35 20.57 3.20
C PHE A 25 -0.41 21.76 3.43
N PHE A 26 -0.96 22.92 3.80
CA PHE A 26 -0.18 24.12 4.11
C PHE A 26 0.27 24.20 5.59
N ASN A 27 0.05 23.14 6.39
CA ASN A 27 0.24 23.13 7.85
C ASN A 27 -0.48 24.28 8.56
N MET A 28 -1.65 24.69 8.04
CA MET A 28 -2.45 25.79 8.57
C MET A 28 -3.56 25.32 9.52
N LEU A 29 -3.78 24.00 9.64
CA LEU A 29 -4.73 23.45 10.60
C LEU A 29 -4.18 23.55 12.03
N SER A 30 -5.04 24.01 12.94
CA SER A 30 -4.80 23.83 14.37
C SER A 30 -4.97 22.35 14.74
N ALA A 31 -4.45 21.94 15.89
CA ALA A 31 -4.49 20.55 16.35
C ALA A 31 -5.92 19.99 16.45
N GLU A 32 -6.92 20.84 16.70
CA GLU A 32 -8.32 20.44 16.75
C GLU A 32 -8.87 20.07 15.38
N PHE A 33 -8.57 20.86 14.35
CA PHE A 33 -9.08 20.61 13.01
C PHE A 33 -8.37 19.44 12.33
N ASP A 34 -7.08 19.23 12.61
CA ASP A 34 -6.34 18.01 12.23
C ASP A 34 -7.05 16.77 12.81
N TYR A 35 -7.47 16.82 14.09
CA TYR A 35 -8.24 15.72 14.68
C TYR A 35 -9.60 15.48 14.02
N ILE A 36 -10.40 16.55 13.82
CA ILE A 36 -11.72 16.46 13.18
C ILE A 36 -11.56 15.83 11.80
N GLU A 37 -10.56 16.26 11.05
CA GLU A 37 -10.23 15.68 9.75
C GLU A 37 -9.97 14.17 9.85
N LYS A 38 -9.13 13.72 10.80
CA LYS A 38 -8.89 12.27 10.95
C LYS A 38 -10.16 11.51 11.36
N ILE A 39 -11.00 12.02 12.26
CA ILE A 39 -12.29 11.34 12.57
C ILE A 39 -13.17 11.24 11.33
N VAL A 40 -13.31 12.33 10.58
CA VAL A 40 -14.14 12.37 9.37
C VAL A 40 -13.59 11.35 8.36
N SER A 41 -12.27 11.27 8.23
CA SER A 41 -11.58 10.31 7.36
C SER A 41 -11.85 8.86 7.76
N TRP A 42 -11.74 8.54 9.05
CA TRP A 42 -12.01 7.20 9.59
C TRP A 42 -13.50 6.83 9.53
N SER A 43 -14.38 7.81 9.70
CA SER A 43 -15.83 7.63 9.58
C SER A 43 -16.24 7.39 8.12
N ALA A 44 -15.68 8.16 7.19
CA ALA A 44 -15.82 7.96 5.76
C ALA A 44 -15.30 6.57 5.34
N MET A 45 -14.17 6.13 5.91
CA MET A 45 -13.67 4.77 5.75
C MET A 45 -14.70 3.72 6.16
N GLY A 46 -15.20 3.81 7.39
CA GLY A 46 -16.22 2.89 7.90
C GLY A 46 -17.46 2.83 7.01
N TYR A 47 -17.89 3.99 6.49
CA TYR A 47 -19.01 4.08 5.56
C TYR A 47 -18.74 3.40 4.21
N VAL A 48 -17.56 3.63 3.60
CA VAL A 48 -17.16 2.99 2.34
C VAL A 48 -17.10 1.47 2.52
N LEU A 49 -16.45 0.99 3.57
CA LEU A 49 -16.37 -0.44 3.90
C LEU A 49 -17.74 -1.07 4.16
N TYR A 50 -18.66 -0.32 4.76
CA TYR A 50 -20.03 -0.76 4.96
C TYR A 50 -20.81 -0.89 3.64
N LYS A 51 -20.58 -0.01 2.66
CA LYS A 51 -21.18 -0.09 1.32
C LYS A 51 -20.63 -1.27 0.50
N VAL A 52 -19.35 -1.57 0.68
CA VAL A 52 -18.67 -2.73 0.10
C VAL A 52 -19.38 -4.04 0.49
N SER A 53 -19.87 -4.14 1.74
CA SER A 53 -20.63 -5.28 2.30
C SER A 53 -19.79 -6.57 2.34
N PHE A 54 -19.01 -6.73 3.41
CA PHE A 54 -18.16 -7.90 3.64
C PHE A 54 -18.93 -9.22 3.66
N SER A 55 -20.15 -9.24 4.19
CA SER A 55 -21.04 -10.40 4.16
C SER A 55 -21.37 -10.86 2.73
N SER A 56 -21.46 -9.93 1.77
CA SER A 56 -21.61 -10.27 0.35
C SER A 56 -20.38 -11.01 -0.17
N ILE A 57 -19.19 -10.57 0.22
CA ILE A 57 -17.91 -11.15 -0.21
C ILE A 57 -17.73 -12.54 0.42
N PHE A 58 -17.96 -12.65 1.73
CA PHE A 58 -17.73 -13.88 2.48
C PHE A 58 -18.80 -14.93 2.25
N PHE A 59 -20.07 -14.54 2.23
CA PHE A 59 -21.19 -15.48 2.32
C PHE A 59 -22.14 -15.44 1.11
N GLY A 60 -21.93 -14.50 0.18
CA GLY A 60 -22.75 -14.37 -1.04
C GLY A 60 -24.12 -13.70 -0.81
N ASN A 61 -24.38 -13.19 0.39
CA ASN A 61 -25.60 -12.46 0.73
C ASN A 61 -25.26 -11.18 1.50
N LYS A 62 -25.94 -10.08 1.20
CA LYS A 62 -25.78 -8.81 1.91
C LYS A 62 -26.54 -8.82 3.23
N HIS A 63 -25.82 -8.71 4.34
CA HIS A 63 -26.35 -8.61 5.69
C HIS A 63 -25.80 -7.34 6.37
N LYS A 64 -26.55 -6.24 6.23
CA LYS A 64 -26.17 -4.92 6.77
C LYS A 64 -25.75 -4.93 8.24
N ARG A 65 -26.52 -5.59 9.12
CA ARG A 65 -26.19 -5.66 10.55
C ARG A 65 -24.87 -6.41 10.80
N LEU A 66 -24.65 -7.50 10.07
CA LEU A 66 -23.43 -8.28 10.17
C LEU A 66 -22.23 -7.47 9.66
N ASP A 67 -22.37 -6.75 8.54
CA ASP A 67 -21.32 -5.88 8.01
C ASP A 67 -20.90 -4.82 9.04
N PHE A 68 -21.86 -4.15 9.66
CA PHE A 68 -21.60 -3.16 10.70
C PHE A 68 -20.83 -3.76 11.89
N VAL A 69 -21.25 -4.93 12.38
CA VAL A 69 -20.62 -5.58 13.54
C VAL A 69 -19.20 -6.07 13.19
N ILE A 70 -18.96 -6.58 11.98
CA ILE A 70 -17.61 -6.94 11.51
C ILE A 70 -16.72 -5.71 11.46
N ILE A 71 -17.18 -4.61 10.87
CA ILE A 71 -16.42 -3.36 10.77
C ILE A 71 -16.10 -2.80 12.16
N LEU A 72 -17.07 -2.79 13.06
CA LEU A 72 -16.86 -2.37 14.45
C LEU A 72 -15.79 -3.23 15.14
N ALA A 73 -15.86 -4.55 14.99
CA ALA A 73 -14.87 -5.46 15.55
C ALA A 73 -13.46 -5.17 15.01
N TYR A 74 -13.33 -4.91 13.71
CA TYR A 74 -12.04 -4.57 13.10
C TYR A 74 -11.49 -3.22 13.59
N PHE A 75 -12.32 -2.19 13.72
CA PHE A 75 -11.89 -0.91 14.32
C PHE A 75 -11.42 -1.06 15.76
N LEU A 76 -12.09 -1.89 16.55
CA LEU A 76 -11.68 -2.20 17.93
C LEU A 76 -10.30 -2.88 17.98
N LEU A 77 -9.97 -3.74 17.03
CA LEU A 77 -8.65 -4.39 16.93
C LEU A 77 -7.52 -3.43 16.52
N ILE A 78 -7.82 -2.33 15.82
CA ILE A 78 -6.82 -1.31 15.41
C ILE A 78 -6.83 -0.05 16.28
N VAL A 79 -7.49 -0.08 17.46
CA VAL A 79 -7.60 1.10 18.34
C VAL A 79 -6.23 1.68 18.73
N LYS A 80 -5.17 0.87 18.72
CA LYS A 80 -3.78 1.30 18.95
C LYS A 80 -3.35 2.47 18.06
N ILE A 81 -3.87 2.56 16.84
CA ILE A 81 -3.57 3.66 15.91
C ILE A 81 -4.22 4.97 16.41
N PHE A 82 -5.46 4.89 16.91
CA PHE A 82 -6.14 6.02 17.53
C PHE A 82 -5.43 6.47 18.82
N VAL A 83 -4.97 5.51 19.64
CA VAL A 83 -4.19 5.80 20.84
C VAL A 83 -2.87 6.48 20.48
N ALA A 84 -2.11 5.96 19.50
CA ALA A 84 -0.87 6.57 19.01
C ALA A 84 -1.09 8.02 18.53
N TYR A 85 -2.18 8.28 17.81
CA TYR A 85 -2.52 9.63 17.37
C TYR A 85 -2.85 10.57 18.54
N SER A 86 -3.48 10.06 19.60
CA SER A 86 -3.77 10.83 20.82
C SER A 86 -2.49 11.38 21.47
N PHE A 87 -1.38 10.65 21.44
CA PHE A 87 -0.07 11.14 21.93
C PHE A 87 0.44 12.35 21.14
N ILE A 88 0.16 12.40 19.83
CA ILE A 88 0.59 13.50 18.95
C ILE A 88 -0.23 14.76 19.26
N ILE A 89 -1.57 14.64 19.39
CA ILE A 89 -2.44 15.78 19.63
C ILE A 89 -2.17 16.44 20.99
N VAL A 90 -1.99 15.65 22.06
CA VAL A 90 -1.69 16.19 23.41
C VAL A 90 -0.45 17.09 23.39
N SER A 91 0.52 16.83 22.51
CA SER A 91 1.74 17.64 22.40
C SER A 91 1.55 19.00 21.74
N ARG A 92 0.42 19.25 21.06
CA ARG A 92 0.15 20.47 20.28
C ARG A 92 -0.80 21.46 20.97
N GLY A 93 -1.42 21.06 22.09
CA GLY A 93 -2.46 21.84 22.78
C GLY A 93 -3.77 21.83 21.96
N SER A 94 -4.85 21.31 22.53
CA SER A 94 -6.14 21.24 21.83
C SER A 94 -7.32 21.49 22.75
N LEU A 95 -8.46 21.95 22.21
CA LEU A 95 -9.74 22.03 22.95
C LEU A 95 -10.20 20.68 23.53
N LEU A 96 -9.76 19.57 22.94
CA LEU A 96 -10.03 18.20 23.40
C LEU A 96 -8.87 17.61 24.21
N TYR A 97 -7.96 18.46 24.73
CA TYR A 97 -6.77 18.04 25.45
C TYR A 97 -7.10 17.06 26.57
N ASP A 98 -8.12 17.34 27.38
CA ASP A 98 -8.50 16.50 28.51
C ASP A 98 -8.95 15.09 28.08
N PHE A 99 -9.70 15.00 26.98
CA PHE A 99 -10.10 13.72 26.40
C PHE A 99 -8.89 12.92 25.92
N PHE A 100 -7.98 13.52 25.16
CA PHE A 100 -6.79 12.80 24.69
C PHE A 100 -5.79 12.50 25.80
N ASN A 101 -5.70 13.36 26.79
CA ASN A 101 -4.89 13.12 27.97
C ASN A 101 -5.46 11.96 28.78
N PHE A 102 -6.80 11.83 28.86
CA PHE A 102 -7.45 10.65 29.41
C PHE A 102 -7.12 9.39 28.60
N VAL A 103 -7.25 9.42 27.27
CA VAL A 103 -6.90 8.27 26.40
C VAL A 103 -5.42 7.91 26.57
N LYS A 104 -4.53 8.89 26.57
CA LYS A 104 -3.08 8.72 26.77
C LYS A 104 -2.77 8.07 28.12
N ARG A 105 -3.37 8.56 29.20
CA ARG A 105 -3.17 8.02 30.56
C ARG A 105 -3.68 6.59 30.70
N ASN A 106 -4.71 6.22 29.94
CA ASN A 106 -5.33 4.90 29.96
C ASN A 106 -4.99 4.08 28.70
N ALA A 107 -3.93 4.43 27.97
CA ALA A 107 -3.61 3.87 26.65
C ALA A 107 -3.60 2.34 26.66
N ALA A 108 -2.86 1.75 27.61
CA ALA A 108 -2.76 0.30 27.76
C ALA A 108 -4.13 -0.36 28.01
N LEU A 109 -4.98 0.22 28.89
CA LEU A 109 -6.31 -0.32 29.18
C LEU A 109 -7.25 -0.20 27.98
N VAL A 110 -7.21 0.94 27.27
CA VAL A 110 -8.01 1.16 26.05
C VAL A 110 -7.64 0.15 24.98
N GLU A 111 -6.34 -0.05 24.72
CA GLU A 111 -5.88 -1.03 23.74
C GLU A 111 -6.27 -2.46 24.15
N TYR A 112 -6.01 -2.81 25.42
CA TYR A 112 -6.31 -4.14 25.96
C TYR A 112 -7.81 -4.48 25.85
N TYR A 113 -8.68 -3.69 26.47
CA TYR A 113 -10.11 -4.01 26.50
C TYR A 113 -10.77 -3.91 25.11
N SER A 114 -10.33 -2.96 24.28
CA SER A 114 -10.86 -2.86 22.90
C SER A 114 -10.47 -4.08 22.09
N PHE A 115 -9.21 -4.56 22.21
CA PHE A 115 -8.77 -5.75 21.51
C PHE A 115 -9.56 -6.99 21.94
N TYR A 116 -9.72 -7.20 23.26
CA TYR A 116 -10.54 -8.30 23.79
C TYR A 116 -11.97 -8.25 23.29
N LEU A 117 -12.61 -7.07 23.34
CA LEU A 117 -13.97 -6.88 22.85
C LEU A 117 -14.08 -7.18 21.35
N GLY A 118 -13.18 -6.64 20.53
CA GLY A 118 -13.13 -6.90 19.09
C GLY A 118 -12.94 -8.38 18.78
N GLY A 119 -12.00 -9.04 19.47
CA GLY A 119 -11.74 -10.47 19.31
C GLY A 119 -12.93 -11.35 19.69
N LEU A 120 -13.56 -11.08 20.84
CA LEU A 120 -14.77 -11.79 21.27
C LEU A 120 -15.92 -11.60 20.28
N ILE A 121 -16.12 -10.39 19.75
CA ILE A 121 -17.14 -10.12 18.74
C ILE A 121 -16.89 -10.99 17.48
N LEU A 122 -15.64 -11.11 17.01
CA LEU A 122 -15.33 -11.97 15.86
C LEU A 122 -15.62 -13.46 16.12
N ILE A 123 -15.35 -13.94 17.33
CA ILE A 123 -15.71 -15.31 17.75
C ILE A 123 -17.24 -15.47 17.76
N PHE A 124 -17.99 -14.53 18.32
CA PHE A 124 -19.45 -14.60 18.31
C PHE A 124 -20.03 -14.54 16.89
N ILE A 125 -19.46 -13.72 16.00
CA ILE A 125 -19.83 -13.69 14.60
C ILE A 125 -19.62 -15.06 13.95
N SER A 126 -18.46 -15.68 14.14
CA SER A 126 -18.16 -16.97 13.48
C SER A 126 -19.14 -18.07 13.91
N LEU A 127 -19.45 -18.14 15.22
CA LEU A 127 -20.43 -19.07 15.77
C LEU A 127 -21.86 -18.77 15.26
N TYR A 128 -22.27 -17.50 15.26
CA TYR A 128 -23.59 -17.08 14.79
C TYR A 128 -23.81 -17.42 13.31
N VAL A 129 -22.84 -17.07 12.46
CA VAL A 129 -22.90 -17.32 11.01
C VAL A 129 -22.96 -18.82 10.74
N ALA A 130 -22.17 -19.64 11.43
CA ALA A 130 -22.16 -21.08 11.25
C ALA A 130 -23.52 -21.75 11.58
N LEU A 131 -24.26 -21.22 12.56
CA LEU A 131 -25.56 -21.75 13.01
C LEU A 131 -26.77 -21.20 12.24
N ARG A 132 -26.70 -19.95 11.77
CA ARG A 132 -27.89 -19.22 11.31
C ARG A 132 -27.87 -18.87 9.83
N LEU A 133 -26.71 -18.74 9.21
CA LEU A 133 -26.61 -18.23 7.84
C LEU A 133 -26.28 -19.32 6.83
N GLU A 134 -27.01 -19.31 5.73
CA GLU A 134 -26.71 -20.09 4.54
C GLU A 134 -25.60 -19.40 3.72
N ILE A 135 -24.59 -20.18 3.34
CA ILE A 135 -23.50 -19.69 2.48
C ILE A 135 -23.90 -19.95 1.02
N LYS A 136 -24.05 -18.88 0.24
CA LYS A 136 -24.46 -18.94 -1.17
C LYS A 136 -23.28 -18.76 -2.12
N LYS A 137 -23.49 -19.19 -3.36
CA LYS A 137 -22.58 -18.97 -4.49
C LYS A 137 -22.98 -17.69 -5.24
N PRO A 138 -22.02 -16.90 -5.73
CA PRO A 138 -20.58 -17.00 -5.50
C PRO A 138 -20.16 -16.29 -4.19
N SER A 139 -19.15 -16.82 -3.49
CA SER A 139 -18.61 -16.22 -2.26
C SER A 139 -17.22 -16.78 -1.93
N LEU A 140 -16.47 -16.08 -1.07
CA LEU A 140 -15.15 -16.55 -0.62
C LEU A 140 -15.24 -17.88 0.15
N MET A 141 -16.27 -18.05 1.00
CA MET A 141 -16.46 -19.31 1.73
C MET A 141 -16.74 -20.48 0.77
N HIS A 142 -17.51 -20.25 -0.30
CA HIS A 142 -17.71 -21.26 -1.35
C HIS A 142 -16.39 -21.67 -2.03
N VAL A 143 -15.49 -20.71 -2.27
CA VAL A 143 -14.17 -20.97 -2.85
C VAL A 143 -13.32 -21.86 -1.93
N ILE A 144 -13.46 -21.71 -0.61
CA ILE A 144 -12.76 -22.50 0.42
C ILE A 144 -13.50 -23.84 0.71
N HIS A 145 -14.53 -24.19 -0.09
CA HIS A 145 -15.33 -25.42 0.00
C HIS A 145 -16.36 -25.47 1.15
N GLU A 146 -16.77 -24.33 1.69
CA GLU A 146 -17.90 -24.24 2.63
C GLU A 146 -19.13 -23.70 1.89
N GLU A 147 -20.15 -24.54 1.69
CA GLU A 147 -21.39 -24.16 0.99
C GLU A 147 -22.66 -24.77 1.57
N GLY A 148 -23.78 -24.05 1.40
CA GLY A 148 -25.11 -24.56 1.72
C GLY A 148 -25.61 -24.20 3.12
N LYS A 149 -26.63 -24.97 3.54
CA LYS A 149 -27.41 -24.73 4.76
C LYS A 149 -26.52 -24.74 6.01
N PRO A 150 -26.97 -24.12 7.12
CA PRO A 150 -26.23 -24.12 8.39
C PRO A 150 -25.85 -25.52 8.86
N ALA A 151 -24.76 -25.59 9.66
CA ALA A 151 -24.24 -26.85 10.16
C ALA A 151 -25.29 -27.61 10.99
N ARG A 152 -25.42 -28.92 10.74
CA ARG A 152 -26.40 -29.79 11.41
C ARG A 152 -25.77 -30.73 12.45
N SER A 153 -24.47 -30.98 12.33
CA SER A 153 -23.71 -31.81 13.28
C SER A 153 -22.70 -30.96 14.04
N ILE A 154 -22.33 -31.38 15.25
CA ILE A 154 -21.35 -30.68 16.08
C ILE A 154 -20.01 -30.55 15.33
N GLY A 155 -19.54 -31.62 14.68
CA GLY A 155 -18.29 -31.60 13.91
C GLY A 155 -18.33 -30.60 12.74
N SER A 156 -19.41 -30.60 11.94
CA SER A 156 -19.56 -29.63 10.84
C SER A 156 -19.68 -28.19 11.35
N PHE A 157 -20.29 -27.99 12.52
CA PHE A 157 -20.39 -26.69 13.16
C PHE A 157 -19.03 -26.16 13.61
N ILE A 158 -18.21 -27.00 14.26
CA ILE A 158 -16.87 -26.62 14.72
C ILE A 158 -15.99 -26.26 13.52
N ILE A 159 -15.93 -27.12 12.50
CA ILE A 159 -15.13 -26.87 11.29
C ILE A 159 -15.57 -25.57 10.62
N ARG A 160 -16.87 -25.40 10.37
CA ARG A 160 -17.39 -24.19 9.72
C ARG A 160 -17.12 -22.93 10.54
N SER A 161 -17.30 -22.98 11.87
CA SER A 161 -17.02 -21.84 12.74
C SER A 161 -15.54 -21.46 12.73
N LEU A 162 -14.65 -22.45 12.81
CA LEU A 162 -13.20 -22.22 12.74
C LEU A 162 -12.78 -21.67 11.37
N THR A 163 -13.33 -22.19 10.28
CA THR A 163 -13.06 -21.68 8.92
C THR A 163 -13.54 -20.24 8.78
N ILE A 164 -14.76 -19.91 9.23
CA ILE A 164 -15.28 -18.54 9.19
C ILE A 164 -14.40 -17.62 10.04
N PHE A 165 -14.05 -18.04 11.26
CA PHE A 165 -13.19 -17.26 12.15
C PHE A 165 -11.83 -17.00 11.51
N PHE A 166 -11.18 -18.01 10.93
CA PHE A 166 -9.92 -17.85 10.23
C PHE A 166 -10.03 -16.91 9.03
N VAL A 167 -11.10 -16.99 8.24
CA VAL A 167 -11.35 -16.06 7.12
C VAL A 167 -11.53 -14.63 7.61
N LEU A 168 -12.27 -14.41 8.71
CA LEU A 168 -12.41 -13.07 9.30
C LEU A 168 -11.08 -12.52 9.80
N ILE A 169 -10.24 -13.37 10.40
CA ILE A 169 -8.90 -12.97 10.86
C ILE A 169 -7.96 -12.71 9.68
N ALA A 170 -7.91 -13.58 8.67
CA ALA A 170 -7.06 -13.38 7.50
C ALA A 170 -7.47 -12.13 6.72
N PHE A 171 -8.78 -11.89 6.58
CA PHE A 171 -9.29 -10.68 5.94
C PHE A 171 -8.95 -9.42 6.75
N PHE A 172 -9.04 -9.48 8.08
CA PHE A 172 -8.58 -8.39 8.94
C PHE A 172 -7.10 -8.08 8.72
N THR A 173 -6.25 -9.09 8.87
CA THR A 173 -4.79 -8.93 8.83
C THR A 173 -4.30 -8.43 7.48
N ILE A 174 -4.88 -8.94 6.38
CA ILE A 174 -4.39 -8.69 5.02
C ILE A 174 -5.18 -7.56 4.37
N VAL A 175 -6.51 -7.70 4.27
CA VAL A 175 -7.33 -6.80 3.45
C VAL A 175 -7.69 -5.55 4.22
N PHE A 176 -8.24 -5.67 5.43
CA PHE A 176 -8.69 -4.52 6.19
C PHE A 176 -7.52 -3.60 6.55
N ASN A 177 -6.42 -4.13 7.09
CA ASN A 177 -5.23 -3.33 7.38
C ASN A 177 -4.69 -2.62 6.12
N LEU A 178 -4.57 -3.34 5.00
CA LEU A 178 -4.13 -2.74 3.74
C LEU A 178 -5.10 -1.64 3.26
N MET A 179 -6.42 -1.89 3.33
CA MET A 179 -7.42 -0.88 2.97
C MET A 179 -7.34 0.35 3.88
N THR A 180 -7.07 0.17 5.17
CA THR A 180 -6.89 1.30 6.10
C THR A 180 -5.65 2.11 5.77
N GLU A 181 -4.55 1.48 5.36
CA GLU A 181 -3.33 2.17 4.92
C GLU A 181 -3.55 2.90 3.58
N TRP A 182 -4.15 2.22 2.59
CA TRP A 182 -4.48 2.80 1.30
C TRP A 182 -5.35 4.04 1.43
N LEU A 183 -6.37 3.94 2.27
CA LEU A 183 -7.28 5.04 2.48
C LEU A 183 -6.65 6.14 3.33
N ALA A 184 -5.81 5.80 4.31
CA ALA A 184 -5.02 6.81 5.03
C ALA A 184 -4.14 7.62 4.07
N ILE A 185 -3.46 6.97 3.13
CA ILE A 185 -2.67 7.63 2.07
C ILE A 185 -3.55 8.44 1.12
N ALA A 186 -4.68 7.87 0.69
CA ALA A 186 -5.56 8.51 -0.28
C ALA A 186 -6.27 9.74 0.28
N ILE A 187 -6.54 9.73 1.58
CA ILE A 187 -7.11 10.86 2.29
C ILE A 187 -6.00 11.83 2.73
N ASP A 188 -4.73 11.40 2.86
CA ASP A 188 -3.62 12.29 3.21
C ASP A 188 -3.49 13.48 2.24
N ALA A 189 -3.17 14.65 2.81
CA ALA A 189 -3.26 15.94 2.16
C ALA A 189 -2.58 16.02 0.79
N PRO A 190 -1.38 15.43 0.56
CA PRO A 190 -0.71 15.53 -0.73
C PRO A 190 -1.44 14.88 -1.91
N LEU A 191 -1.99 13.67 -1.73
CA LEU A 191 -2.61 12.93 -2.84
C LEU A 191 -3.95 13.56 -3.20
N LEU A 192 -4.73 13.95 -2.18
CA LEU A 192 -5.98 14.64 -2.38
C LEU A 192 -5.75 16.02 -3.00
N MET A 193 -4.71 16.75 -2.60
CA MET A 193 -4.35 18.02 -3.22
C MET A 193 -3.91 17.90 -4.67
N ILE A 194 -3.14 16.87 -5.03
CA ILE A 194 -2.85 16.58 -6.45
C ILE A 194 -4.16 16.32 -7.22
N GLY A 195 -5.09 15.55 -6.63
CA GLY A 195 -6.40 15.29 -7.21
C GLY A 195 -7.23 16.56 -7.40
N VAL A 196 -7.26 17.43 -6.39
CA VAL A 196 -7.97 18.71 -6.41
C VAL A 196 -7.35 19.68 -7.40
N PHE A 197 -6.03 19.85 -7.43
CA PHE A 197 -5.35 20.69 -8.42
C PHE A 197 -5.58 20.16 -9.84
N PHE A 198 -5.51 18.85 -10.05
CA PHE A 198 -5.84 18.24 -11.33
C PHE A 198 -7.29 18.53 -11.73
N TYR A 199 -8.23 18.34 -10.80
CA TYR A 199 -9.65 18.60 -11.02
C TYR A 199 -9.93 20.07 -11.34
N LEU A 200 -9.38 21.01 -10.57
CA LEU A 200 -9.49 22.46 -10.78
C LEU A 200 -8.85 22.88 -12.11
N PHE A 201 -7.65 22.38 -12.43
CA PHE A 201 -6.97 22.64 -13.70
C PHE A 201 -7.83 22.17 -14.89
N VAL A 202 -8.42 20.98 -14.79
CA VAL A 202 -9.29 20.43 -15.84
C VAL A 202 -10.60 21.21 -15.94
N ILE A 203 -11.22 21.65 -14.84
CA ILE A 203 -12.41 22.52 -14.88
C ILE A 203 -12.09 23.85 -15.53
N ILE A 204 -11.05 24.54 -15.05
CA ILE A 204 -10.69 25.88 -15.53
C ILE A 204 -10.33 25.83 -17.02
N ARG A 205 -9.63 24.78 -17.47
CA ARG A 205 -9.16 24.66 -18.86
C ARG A 205 -10.15 23.98 -19.81
N HIS A 206 -11.04 23.12 -19.29
CA HIS A 206 -11.89 22.24 -20.08
C HIS A 206 -13.35 22.13 -19.58
N TYR A 207 -13.87 23.16 -18.90
CA TYR A 207 -15.26 23.25 -18.40
C TYR A 207 -16.32 22.80 -19.42
N GLN A 208 -16.15 23.14 -20.71
CA GLN A 208 -17.08 22.75 -21.78
C GLN A 208 -16.98 21.27 -22.22
N ARG A 209 -16.04 20.49 -21.68
CA ARG A 209 -15.79 19.07 -22.01
C ARG A 209 -16.21 18.09 -20.92
N PHE A 210 -17.01 18.50 -19.93
CA PHE A 210 -17.67 17.61 -18.95
C PHE A 210 -18.80 16.75 -19.57
N LYS A 211 -18.50 16.09 -20.70
CA LYS A 211 -19.31 15.01 -21.25
C LYS A 211 -18.95 13.70 -20.53
N THR A 212 -19.81 12.68 -20.62
CA THR A 212 -19.58 11.31 -20.12
C THR A 212 -18.34 10.62 -20.71
N GLU A 213 -17.68 11.23 -21.70
CA GLU A 213 -16.39 10.78 -22.25
C GLU A 213 -15.15 11.45 -21.61
N SER A 214 -15.36 12.41 -20.70
CA SER A 214 -14.31 13.16 -20.03
C SER A 214 -13.42 12.26 -19.18
N LEU A 215 -12.15 12.65 -19.08
CA LEU A 215 -11.12 11.93 -18.33
C LEU A 215 -11.51 11.76 -16.85
N ILE A 216 -12.22 12.75 -16.28
CA ILE A 216 -12.73 12.71 -14.90
C ILE A 216 -13.82 11.63 -14.72
N TYR A 217 -14.81 11.56 -15.62
CA TYR A 217 -15.82 10.50 -15.54
C TYR A 217 -15.21 9.11 -15.74
N LYS A 218 -14.22 8.99 -16.64
CA LYS A 218 -13.46 7.74 -16.82
C LYS A 218 -12.64 7.38 -15.57
N LEU A 219 -12.02 8.34 -14.89
CA LEU A 219 -11.30 8.11 -13.62
C LEU A 219 -12.24 7.72 -12.47
N GLY A 220 -13.40 8.35 -12.36
CA GLY A 220 -14.43 7.98 -11.37
C GLY A 220 -14.93 6.55 -11.58
N ASN A 221 -15.29 6.20 -12.82
CA ASN A 221 -15.73 4.85 -13.16
C ASN A 221 -14.61 3.81 -13.05
N LEU A 222 -13.35 4.19 -13.30
CA LEU A 222 -12.21 3.28 -13.14
C LEU A 222 -12.10 2.73 -11.71
N GLY A 223 -12.41 3.53 -10.69
CA GLY A 223 -12.41 3.09 -9.29
C GLY A 223 -13.48 2.03 -9.02
N ASP A 224 -14.73 2.30 -9.43
CA ASP A 224 -15.85 1.37 -9.28
C ASP A 224 -15.65 0.09 -10.09
N ASP A 225 -15.17 0.21 -11.32
CA ASP A 225 -14.86 -0.93 -12.19
C ASP A 225 -13.71 -1.76 -11.63
N PHE A 226 -12.64 -1.12 -11.16
CA PHE A 226 -11.51 -1.79 -10.52
C PHE A 226 -11.97 -2.55 -9.27
N TYR A 227 -12.72 -1.89 -8.38
CA TYR A 227 -13.26 -2.50 -7.17
C TYR A 227 -14.15 -3.71 -7.49
N ASN A 228 -15.14 -3.54 -8.38
CA ASN A 228 -16.05 -4.61 -8.76
C ASN A 228 -15.30 -5.78 -9.42
N HIS A 229 -14.30 -5.51 -10.24
CA HIS A 229 -13.49 -6.54 -10.88
C HIS A 229 -12.60 -7.26 -9.86
N PHE A 230 -11.98 -6.52 -8.94
CA PHE A 230 -11.09 -7.06 -7.92
C PHE A 230 -11.83 -7.95 -6.92
N VAL A 231 -13.00 -7.53 -6.42
CA VAL A 231 -13.82 -8.34 -5.52
C VAL A 231 -14.27 -9.65 -6.18
N ARG A 232 -14.61 -9.60 -7.48
CA ARG A 232 -14.96 -10.82 -8.24
C ARG A 232 -13.81 -11.83 -8.31
N LEU A 233 -12.56 -11.42 -8.12
CA LEU A 233 -11.44 -12.38 -8.11
C LEU A 233 -11.53 -13.33 -6.91
N PHE A 234 -12.10 -12.90 -5.77
CA PHE A 234 -12.28 -13.72 -4.56
C PHE A 234 -13.46 -14.70 -4.63
N HIS A 235 -14.29 -14.58 -5.66
CA HIS A 235 -15.53 -15.36 -5.81
C HIS A 235 -15.35 -16.68 -6.56
N TYR A 236 -14.20 -16.90 -7.20
CA TYR A 236 -13.92 -18.10 -7.98
C TYR A 236 -12.52 -18.66 -7.68
N LYS A 237 -12.40 -19.99 -7.53
CA LYS A 237 -11.13 -20.69 -7.27
C LYS A 237 -10.04 -20.35 -8.28
N LYS A 238 -10.40 -20.28 -9.57
CA LYS A 238 -9.46 -19.98 -10.66
C LYS A 238 -8.85 -18.59 -10.57
N THR A 239 -9.57 -17.62 -10.00
CA THR A 239 -9.14 -16.22 -9.93
C THR A 239 -8.63 -15.82 -8.54
N LEU A 240 -8.84 -16.65 -7.52
CA LEU A 240 -8.41 -16.35 -6.14
C LEU A 240 -6.90 -16.11 -6.05
N PHE A 241 -6.10 -16.91 -6.73
CA PHE A 241 -4.64 -16.73 -6.75
C PHE A 241 -4.24 -15.40 -7.38
N LEU A 242 -4.93 -14.99 -8.45
CA LEU A 242 -4.73 -13.69 -9.05
C LEU A 242 -5.13 -12.55 -8.09
N ALA A 243 -6.15 -12.76 -7.24
CA ALA A 243 -6.54 -11.81 -6.20
C ALA A 243 -5.43 -11.65 -5.15
N ILE A 244 -4.88 -12.76 -4.64
CA ILE A 244 -3.80 -12.78 -3.64
C ILE A 244 -2.54 -12.09 -4.19
N ILE A 245 -2.15 -12.44 -5.42
CA ILE A 245 -1.04 -11.77 -6.12
C ILE A 245 -1.30 -10.28 -6.27
N GLY A 246 -2.52 -9.91 -6.63
CA GLY A 246 -2.94 -8.53 -6.78
C GLY A 246 -2.77 -7.77 -5.47
N MET A 247 -3.29 -8.29 -4.36
CA MET A 247 -3.08 -7.70 -3.04
C MET A 247 -1.60 -7.52 -2.70
N LEU A 248 -0.77 -8.53 -2.97
CA LEU A 248 0.67 -8.46 -2.68
C LEU A 248 1.37 -7.37 -3.52
N ALA A 249 1.01 -7.23 -4.78
CA ALA A 249 1.55 -6.20 -5.67
C ALA A 249 1.03 -4.80 -5.34
N LEU A 250 -0.26 -4.69 -4.99
CA LEU A 250 -0.89 -3.44 -4.56
C LEU A 250 -0.32 -2.97 -3.22
N HIS A 251 0.03 -3.88 -2.32
CA HIS A 251 0.71 -3.53 -1.08
C HIS A 251 2.04 -2.79 -1.31
N LEU A 252 2.74 -2.97 -2.42
CA LEU A 252 3.93 -2.17 -2.74
C LEU A 252 3.62 -0.70 -3.09
N LEU A 253 2.38 -0.43 -3.53
CA LEU A 253 1.96 0.92 -3.93
C LEU A 253 1.72 1.84 -2.73
N THR A 254 1.46 1.29 -1.53
CA THR A 254 1.32 2.11 -0.32
C THR A 254 2.63 2.85 -0.02
N ASP A 255 3.76 2.18 -0.20
CA ASP A 255 5.07 2.75 0.05
C ASP A 255 5.47 3.83 -0.98
N ILE A 256 4.89 3.81 -2.18
CA ILE A 256 5.00 4.96 -3.10
C ILE A 256 4.36 6.20 -2.47
N GLY A 257 3.17 6.04 -1.90
CA GLY A 257 2.44 7.13 -1.24
C GLY A 257 3.14 7.62 0.01
N ASN A 258 3.54 6.70 0.91
CA ASN A 258 4.18 7.03 2.17
C ASN A 258 5.55 7.68 1.98
N PHE A 259 6.40 7.08 1.14
CA PHE A 259 7.80 7.49 0.99
C PHE A 259 8.06 8.33 -0.25
N LEU A 260 7.75 7.83 -1.45
CA LEU A 260 8.24 8.47 -2.68
C LEU A 260 7.59 9.83 -2.94
N ILE A 261 6.29 9.97 -2.74
CA ILE A 261 5.63 11.28 -2.88
C ILE A 261 6.28 12.28 -1.91
N SER A 262 6.47 11.87 -0.66
CA SER A 262 7.14 12.66 0.37
C SER A 262 8.57 13.06 -0.02
N TYR A 263 9.34 12.14 -0.59
CA TYR A 263 10.73 12.40 -1.00
C TYR A 263 10.88 13.24 -2.26
N ILE A 264 9.96 13.12 -3.22
CA ILE A 264 10.00 13.89 -4.47
C ILE A 264 9.57 15.33 -4.23
N PHE A 265 8.50 15.54 -3.47
CA PHE A 265 7.89 16.87 -3.31
C PHE A 265 8.25 17.55 -1.98
N GLY A 266 8.86 16.83 -1.03
CA GLY A 266 9.19 17.35 0.29
C GLY A 266 8.01 17.44 1.25
N PHE A 267 6.89 16.79 0.94
CA PHE A 267 5.76 16.68 1.85
C PHE A 267 6.14 15.77 3.02
N LYS A 268 5.88 16.22 4.25
CA LYS A 268 6.21 15.43 5.45
C LYS A 268 4.94 14.74 5.94
N ASN A 269 4.83 13.42 5.76
CA ASN A 269 3.87 12.65 6.54
C ASN A 269 4.32 12.68 8.02
N LEU A 270 3.72 13.58 8.79
CA LEU A 270 4.11 13.88 10.16
C LEU A 270 4.00 12.66 11.08
N LEU A 271 3.07 11.74 10.84
CA LEU A 271 2.88 10.57 11.69
C LEU A 271 3.99 9.54 11.47
N TYR A 272 4.31 9.30 10.20
CA TYR A 272 5.27 8.27 9.81
C TYR A 272 6.73 8.71 10.04
N PHE A 273 7.11 9.89 9.51
CA PHE A 273 8.51 10.37 9.60
C PHE A 273 8.89 10.90 10.99
N LYS A 274 7.93 11.35 11.81
CA LYS A 274 8.22 11.69 13.22
C LYS A 274 8.61 10.45 14.02
N THR A 275 7.97 9.32 13.72
CA THR A 275 8.24 8.05 14.41
C THR A 275 9.56 7.44 13.96
N LEU A 276 9.90 7.54 12.67
CA LEU A 276 11.18 7.05 12.13
C LEU A 276 12.38 7.99 12.40
N GLY A 277 12.13 9.26 12.67
CA GLY A 277 13.16 10.29 12.87
C GLY A 277 13.49 11.01 11.56
N PHE A 278 13.08 12.28 11.45
CA PHE A 278 13.15 13.06 10.21
C PHE A 278 14.55 13.19 9.58
N GLU A 279 15.62 13.16 10.38
CA GLU A 279 16.98 13.46 9.91
C GLU A 279 17.81 12.21 9.59
N ALA A 280 17.38 11.02 10.02
CA ALA A 280 18.15 9.78 9.89
C ALA A 280 17.82 9.05 8.57
N GLY A 281 18.10 9.67 7.42
CA GLY A 281 17.92 9.05 6.11
C GLY A 281 16.52 9.22 5.50
N HIS A 282 15.81 10.27 5.88
CA HIS A 282 14.45 10.57 5.39
C HIS A 282 14.32 11.98 4.80
N LEU A 283 15.44 12.54 4.34
CA LEU A 283 15.43 13.87 3.71
C LEU A 283 14.84 13.80 2.30
N PRO A 284 14.05 14.80 1.88
CA PRO A 284 13.60 14.90 0.50
C PRO A 284 14.78 14.91 -0.48
N VAL A 285 14.61 14.27 -1.64
CA VAL A 285 15.67 14.17 -2.65
C VAL A 285 16.06 15.57 -3.16
N THR A 286 15.10 16.48 -3.24
CA THR A 286 15.35 17.89 -3.58
C THR A 286 16.25 18.58 -2.56
N ALA A 287 16.04 18.33 -1.27
CA ALA A 287 16.87 18.88 -0.20
C ALA A 287 18.29 18.29 -0.23
N LEU A 288 18.41 16.98 -0.49
CA LEU A 288 19.70 16.31 -0.67
C LEU A 288 20.46 16.86 -1.88
N PHE A 289 19.77 17.08 -3.01
CA PHE A 289 20.38 17.69 -4.19
C PHE A 289 20.86 19.12 -3.91
N ILE A 290 20.05 19.97 -3.25
CA ILE A 290 20.46 21.34 -2.90
C ILE A 290 21.70 21.31 -1.99
N LYS A 291 21.72 20.41 -1.00
CA LYS A 291 22.88 20.23 -0.12
C LYS A 291 24.13 19.83 -0.90
N ASP A 292 24.03 18.82 -1.75
CA ASP A 292 25.16 18.28 -2.51
C ASP A 292 25.65 19.22 -3.62
N SER A 293 24.74 19.98 -4.23
CA SER A 293 25.07 20.92 -5.32
C SER A 293 25.75 22.21 -4.85
N SER A 294 25.60 22.58 -3.58
CA SER A 294 26.05 23.86 -3.02
C SER A 294 27.57 24.09 -3.08
N SER A 295 28.37 23.02 -3.13
CA SER A 295 29.83 23.09 -2.93
C SER A 295 30.63 22.26 -3.94
N VAL A 296 30.07 22.00 -5.13
CA VAL A 296 30.71 21.15 -6.15
C VAL A 296 30.90 21.87 -7.50
N PRO A 297 31.88 21.45 -8.32
CA PRO A 297 32.05 22.00 -9.67
C PRO A 297 30.81 21.84 -10.55
N VAL A 298 30.60 22.75 -11.51
CA VAL A 298 29.42 22.78 -12.39
C VAL A 298 29.17 21.45 -13.10
N ILE A 299 30.22 20.81 -13.62
CA ILE A 299 30.09 19.51 -14.30
C ILE A 299 29.58 18.40 -13.38
N VAL A 300 30.02 18.41 -12.11
CA VAL A 300 29.57 17.47 -11.08
C VAL A 300 28.14 17.78 -10.69
N ASN A 301 27.76 19.05 -10.61
CA ASN A 301 26.39 19.48 -10.31
C ASN A 301 25.39 18.99 -11.37
N ILE A 302 25.73 19.12 -12.67
CA ILE A 302 24.92 18.58 -13.76
C ILE A 302 24.81 17.05 -13.64
N ALA A 303 25.92 16.36 -13.38
CA ALA A 303 25.91 14.92 -13.19
C ALA A 303 25.04 14.49 -11.99
N LEU A 304 25.15 15.17 -10.85
CA LEU A 304 24.30 14.94 -9.67
C LEU A 304 22.82 15.05 -10.02
N LEU A 305 22.42 16.09 -10.76
CA LEU A 305 21.02 16.27 -11.17
C LEU A 305 20.51 15.05 -11.95
N PHE A 306 21.28 14.57 -12.92
CA PHE A 306 20.92 13.37 -13.69
C PHE A 306 20.83 12.13 -12.80
N VAL A 307 21.82 11.88 -11.94
CA VAL A 307 21.85 10.70 -11.06
C VAL A 307 20.67 10.71 -10.08
N TYR A 308 20.31 11.86 -9.51
CA TYR A 308 19.13 11.99 -8.64
C TYR A 308 17.82 11.72 -9.38
N ILE A 309 17.61 12.35 -10.55
CA ILE A 309 16.39 12.14 -11.36
C ILE A 309 16.27 10.67 -11.79
N PHE A 310 17.37 10.09 -12.28
CA PHE A 310 17.40 8.69 -12.69
C PHE A 310 17.14 7.73 -11.53
N ASN A 311 17.64 8.00 -10.33
CA ASN A 311 17.31 7.21 -9.16
C ASN A 311 15.81 7.28 -8.81
N ILE A 312 15.18 8.47 -8.88
CA ILE A 312 13.73 8.61 -8.66
C ILE A 312 12.95 7.77 -9.67
N ILE A 313 13.30 7.86 -10.95
CA ILE A 313 12.64 7.11 -12.03
C ILE A 313 12.83 5.60 -11.83
N ALA A 314 14.04 5.15 -11.46
CA ALA A 314 14.33 3.75 -11.20
C ALA A 314 13.47 3.23 -10.05
N MET A 315 13.40 3.96 -8.93
CA MET A 315 12.64 3.55 -7.77
C MET A 315 11.13 3.48 -8.06
N LEU A 316 10.57 4.47 -8.78
CA LEU A 316 9.19 4.41 -9.26
C LEU A 316 8.95 3.20 -10.16
N PHE A 317 9.86 2.94 -11.10
CA PHE A 317 9.78 1.77 -11.98
C PHE A 317 9.78 0.45 -11.20
N LEU A 318 10.73 0.30 -10.26
CA LEU A 318 10.89 -0.92 -9.45
C LEU A 318 9.67 -1.17 -8.57
N LEU A 319 9.06 -0.12 -8.00
CA LEU A 319 7.82 -0.23 -7.20
C LEU A 319 6.56 -0.47 -8.06
N LEU A 320 6.48 0.08 -9.27
CA LEU A 320 5.29 -0.07 -10.13
C LEU A 320 5.31 -1.36 -10.96
N MET A 321 6.48 -1.94 -11.22
CA MET A 321 6.61 -3.11 -12.10
C MET A 321 5.78 -4.32 -11.65
N PRO A 322 5.75 -4.73 -10.35
CA PRO A 322 4.93 -5.87 -9.93
C PRO A 322 3.43 -5.67 -10.18
N ALA A 323 2.91 -4.48 -9.89
CA ALA A 323 1.52 -4.12 -10.16
C ALA A 323 1.22 -4.10 -11.66
N PHE A 324 2.16 -3.60 -12.48
CA PHE A 324 2.05 -3.65 -13.93
C PHE A 324 1.99 -5.09 -14.42
N VAL A 325 2.93 -5.96 -14.01
CA VAL A 325 2.95 -7.39 -14.38
C VAL A 325 1.64 -8.07 -13.98
N TRP A 326 1.17 -7.87 -12.76
CA TRP A 326 -0.12 -8.41 -12.30
C TRP A 326 -1.30 -7.94 -13.17
N TYR A 327 -1.38 -6.64 -13.45
CA TYR A 327 -2.44 -6.09 -14.30
C TYR A 327 -2.42 -6.72 -15.69
N ARG A 328 -1.23 -6.93 -16.28
CA ARG A 328 -1.09 -7.58 -17.59
C ARG A 328 -1.50 -9.05 -17.56
N LEU A 329 -1.14 -9.79 -16.50
CA LEU A 329 -1.59 -11.16 -16.28
C LEU A 329 -3.12 -11.23 -16.18
N SER A 330 -3.75 -10.26 -15.53
CA SER A 330 -5.21 -10.20 -15.38
C SER A 330 -5.95 -9.98 -16.70
N LYS A 331 -5.39 -9.16 -17.61
CA LYS A 331 -6.04 -8.78 -18.87
C LYS A 331 -5.67 -9.68 -20.05
N GLN A 332 -4.66 -10.55 -19.93
CA GLN A 332 -4.15 -11.41 -21.01
C GLN A 332 -3.84 -10.65 -22.31
N LYS A 333 -3.38 -9.40 -22.21
CA LYS A 333 -3.09 -8.54 -23.37
C LYS A 333 -1.60 -8.48 -23.68
N GLU A 334 -1.31 -8.18 -24.94
CA GLU A 334 0.01 -7.91 -25.54
C GLU A 334 0.69 -6.63 -25.02
N VAL A 335 1.89 -6.74 -24.45
CA VAL A 335 2.59 -5.58 -23.88
C VAL A 335 3.37 -4.85 -24.97
N TYR A 336 2.96 -3.62 -25.24
CA TYR A 336 3.71 -2.68 -26.06
C TYR A 336 4.31 -1.60 -25.17
N VAL A 337 5.64 -1.55 -25.11
CA VAL A 337 6.37 -0.47 -24.42
C VAL A 337 6.98 0.45 -25.45
N ASN A 338 6.92 1.75 -25.23
CA ASN A 338 7.61 2.72 -26.09
C ASN A 338 9.13 2.55 -25.94
N SER A 339 9.85 2.60 -27.06
CA SER A 339 11.31 2.61 -27.13
C SER A 339 11.95 3.69 -26.23
N THR A 340 11.37 4.89 -26.19
CA THR A 340 11.82 5.98 -25.31
C THR A 340 11.70 5.60 -23.83
N ILE A 341 10.60 4.93 -23.45
CA ILE A 341 10.38 4.49 -22.07
C ILE A 341 11.41 3.42 -21.70
N LEU A 342 11.71 2.47 -22.60
CA LEU A 342 12.77 1.48 -22.36
C LEU A 342 14.14 2.13 -22.20
N GLY A 343 14.51 3.08 -23.05
CA GLY A 343 15.75 3.84 -22.90
C GLY A 343 15.85 4.53 -21.54
N LEU A 344 14.77 5.20 -21.12
CA LEU A 344 14.71 5.86 -19.81
C LEU A 344 14.81 4.88 -18.64
N ILE A 345 14.15 3.71 -18.73
CA ILE A 345 14.24 2.64 -17.72
C ILE A 345 15.68 2.14 -17.59
N PHE A 346 16.37 1.86 -18.69
CA PHE A 346 17.74 1.34 -18.60
C PHE A 346 18.74 2.39 -18.12
N ALA A 347 18.59 3.66 -18.52
CA ALA A 347 19.38 4.74 -17.96
C ALA A 347 19.19 4.85 -16.43
N SER A 348 17.94 4.82 -15.99
CA SER A 348 17.59 4.91 -14.57
C SER A 348 18.07 3.72 -13.75
N LEU A 349 17.87 2.49 -14.23
CA LEU A 349 18.34 1.28 -13.56
C LEU A 349 19.86 1.23 -13.41
N VAL A 350 20.61 1.63 -14.43
CA VAL A 350 22.09 1.69 -14.35
C VAL A 350 22.54 2.72 -13.30
N SER A 351 21.93 3.91 -13.30
CA SER A 351 22.21 4.93 -12.28
C SER A 351 21.94 4.40 -10.86
N PHE A 352 20.80 3.74 -10.67
CA PHE A 352 20.39 3.20 -9.37
C PHE A 352 21.31 2.07 -8.90
N LEU A 353 21.72 1.17 -9.80
CA LEU A 353 22.61 0.05 -9.45
C LEU A 353 24.02 0.51 -9.08
N LEU A 354 24.55 1.51 -9.78
CA LEU A 354 25.91 1.99 -9.57
C LEU A 354 26.00 2.95 -8.38
N MET A 355 24.98 3.78 -8.18
CA MET A 355 24.95 4.80 -7.13
C MET A 355 23.52 5.02 -6.61
N PRO A 356 23.04 4.14 -5.71
CA PRO A 356 21.66 4.17 -5.22
C PRO A 356 21.45 5.34 -4.24
N VAL A 357 20.52 6.23 -4.57
CA VAL A 357 20.01 7.27 -3.66
C VAL A 357 19.06 6.67 -2.63
N PHE A 358 18.31 5.62 -3.00
CA PHE A 358 17.37 4.95 -2.13
C PHE A 358 17.95 3.65 -1.59
N SER A 359 17.73 3.40 -0.31
CA SER A 359 18.06 2.15 0.36
C SER A 359 16.80 1.57 0.95
N VAL A 360 16.49 0.32 0.60
CA VAL A 360 15.38 -0.40 1.18
C VAL A 360 15.91 -1.27 2.32
N LYS A 361 15.41 -1.08 3.53
CA LYS A 361 15.78 -1.84 4.72
C LYS A 361 14.53 -2.32 5.44
N LYS A 362 14.72 -3.24 6.40
CA LYS A 362 13.67 -3.56 7.37
C LYS A 362 13.63 -2.46 8.44
N ILE A 363 12.43 -2.06 8.86
CA ILE A 363 12.24 -1.21 10.04
C ILE A 363 12.73 -1.95 11.28
N THR A 364 13.55 -1.28 12.09
CA THR A 364 14.12 -1.82 13.35
C THR A 364 13.42 -1.30 14.60
N LEU A 365 12.64 -0.22 14.49
CA LEU A 365 11.87 0.34 15.61
C LEU A 365 10.80 -0.64 16.06
N GLU A 366 10.67 -0.84 17.36
CA GLU A 366 9.80 -1.88 17.91
C GLU A 366 8.30 -1.62 17.72
N SER A 367 7.93 -0.35 17.59
CA SER A 367 6.55 0.12 17.43
C SER A 367 6.04 0.09 15.99
N LEU A 368 6.94 -0.09 15.02
CA LEU A 368 6.63 -0.04 13.59
C LEU A 368 7.04 -1.35 12.90
N VAL A 369 6.31 -1.67 11.85
CA VAL A 369 6.49 -2.91 11.11
C VAL A 369 6.43 -2.60 9.63
N GLY A 370 7.30 -3.25 8.87
CA GLY A 370 7.40 -3.09 7.43
C GLY A 370 8.80 -2.76 6.95
N VAL A 371 8.84 -2.05 5.83
CA VAL A 371 10.06 -1.65 5.12
C VAL A 371 10.32 -0.16 5.34
N ASP A 372 11.59 0.16 5.46
CA ASP A 372 12.10 1.52 5.52
C ASP A 372 12.81 1.83 4.19
N ILE A 373 12.24 2.75 3.40
CA ILE A 373 12.90 3.30 2.22
C ILE A 373 13.62 4.57 2.65
N GLN A 374 14.94 4.50 2.79
CA GLN A 374 15.78 5.63 3.20
C GLN A 374 16.37 6.35 1.98
N THR A 375 16.49 7.66 2.05
CA THR A 375 17.27 8.48 1.10
C THR A 375 18.68 8.73 1.62
N ARG A 376 19.63 8.86 0.70
CA ARG A 376 21.04 9.14 1.03
C ARG A 376 21.61 10.21 0.10
N SER A 377 22.47 11.06 0.65
CA SER A 377 23.26 12.03 -0.13
C SER A 377 24.25 11.29 -1.01
N LEU A 378 24.31 11.64 -2.29
CA LEU A 378 25.24 11.03 -3.24
C LEU A 378 26.69 11.29 -2.86
N LEU A 379 27.00 12.45 -2.25
CA LEU A 379 28.35 12.79 -1.79
C LEU A 379 28.81 12.03 -0.53
N ALA A 380 27.86 11.50 0.25
CA ALA A 380 28.13 10.79 1.49
C ALA A 380 28.12 9.26 1.31
N VAL A 381 27.72 8.76 0.15
CA VAL A 381 27.56 7.32 -0.12
C VAL A 381 28.76 6.81 -0.89
N HIS A 382 29.42 5.79 -0.34
CA HIS A 382 30.35 4.97 -1.11
C HIS A 382 29.57 4.04 -2.05
N GLY A 383 29.48 4.42 -3.31
CA GLY A 383 28.86 3.65 -4.38
C GLY A 383 29.73 2.50 -4.87
N PHE A 384 29.20 1.67 -5.77
CA PHE A 384 29.95 0.53 -6.31
C PHE A 384 31.18 0.98 -7.11
N ILE A 385 31.05 2.09 -7.87
CA ILE A 385 32.14 2.66 -8.67
C ILE A 385 33.27 3.22 -7.82
N ASP A 386 33.00 3.64 -6.58
CA ASP A 386 34.03 4.18 -5.69
C ASP A 386 35.07 3.12 -5.26
N ASN A 387 34.77 1.82 -5.45
CA ASN A 387 35.76 0.75 -5.28
C ASN A 387 36.78 0.68 -6.44
N ILE A 388 36.46 1.31 -7.57
CA ILE A 388 37.28 1.30 -8.79
C ILE A 388 37.96 2.67 -8.95
N ILE A 389 37.29 3.75 -8.56
CA ILE A 389 37.72 5.13 -8.78
C ILE A 389 37.89 5.83 -7.44
N ALA A 390 39.12 6.23 -7.11
CA ALA A 390 39.42 6.90 -5.85
C ALA A 390 38.81 8.32 -5.74
N ASN A 391 38.55 8.99 -6.87
CA ASN A 391 37.93 10.31 -6.89
C ASN A 391 36.40 10.20 -7.04
N HIS A 392 35.71 10.46 -5.94
CA HIS A 392 34.25 10.35 -5.84
C HIS A 392 33.49 11.29 -6.81
N TYR A 393 33.98 12.51 -7.05
CA TYR A 393 33.35 13.42 -8.02
C TYR A 393 33.44 12.88 -9.45
N LEU A 394 34.57 12.26 -9.80
CA LEU A 394 34.74 11.61 -11.09
C LEU A 394 33.83 10.39 -11.20
N ALA A 395 33.65 9.63 -10.11
CA ALA A 395 32.72 8.50 -10.06
C ALA A 395 31.28 8.95 -10.38
N ILE A 396 30.78 10.04 -9.77
CA ILE A 396 29.44 10.58 -10.04
C ILE A 396 29.26 10.95 -11.52
N VAL A 397 30.25 11.66 -12.11
CA VAL A 397 30.21 12.03 -13.53
C VAL A 397 30.21 10.79 -14.42
N LEU A 398 31.01 9.78 -14.09
CA LEU A 398 31.05 8.53 -14.84
C LEU A 398 29.71 7.77 -14.75
N VAL A 399 29.09 7.70 -13.57
CA VAL A 399 27.75 7.08 -13.40
C VAL A 399 26.73 7.76 -14.30
N ALA A 400 26.71 9.10 -14.35
CA ALA A 400 25.80 9.85 -15.21
C ALA A 400 26.02 9.51 -16.70
N ILE A 401 27.28 9.48 -17.15
CA ILE A 401 27.64 9.14 -18.54
C ILE A 401 27.25 7.70 -18.88
N LEU A 402 27.60 6.73 -18.03
CA LEU A 402 27.27 5.31 -18.23
C LEU A 402 25.76 5.08 -18.28
N SER A 403 25.01 5.79 -17.43
CA SER A 403 23.55 5.74 -17.41
C SER A 403 22.96 6.25 -18.74
N LEU A 404 23.44 7.40 -19.24
CA LEU A 404 23.00 7.93 -20.53
C LEU A 404 23.34 6.99 -21.69
N ILE A 405 24.56 6.43 -21.71
CA ILE A 405 24.98 5.45 -22.73
C ILE A 405 24.07 4.22 -22.69
N ALA A 406 23.81 3.66 -21.51
CA ALA A 406 22.91 2.51 -21.36
C ALA A 406 21.50 2.82 -21.89
N GLY A 407 20.97 4.02 -21.62
CA GLY A 407 19.67 4.44 -22.15
C GLY A 407 19.65 4.58 -23.67
N VAL A 408 20.67 5.20 -24.27
CA VAL A 408 20.78 5.36 -25.72
C VAL A 408 20.94 4.00 -26.42
N LEU A 409 21.71 3.08 -25.83
CA LEU A 409 21.86 1.72 -26.34
C LEU A 409 20.54 0.95 -26.26
N ALA A 410 19.85 0.99 -25.12
CA ALA A 410 18.55 0.34 -24.96
C ALA A 410 17.49 0.93 -25.92
N PHE A 411 17.47 2.25 -26.11
CA PHE A 411 16.61 2.92 -27.09
C PHE A 411 16.90 2.43 -28.51
N SER A 412 18.16 2.44 -28.92
CA SER A 412 18.58 2.02 -30.27
C SER A 412 18.30 0.53 -30.53
N LEU A 413 18.60 -0.34 -29.57
CA LEU A 413 18.31 -1.77 -29.66
C LEU A 413 16.81 -2.06 -29.70
N SER A 414 15.98 -1.21 -29.09
CA SER A 414 14.53 -1.42 -29.06
C SER A 414 13.83 -1.22 -30.42
N TYR A 415 14.53 -0.79 -31.46
CA TYR A 415 13.99 -0.80 -32.83
C TYR A 415 13.92 -2.21 -33.42
N ASP A 416 14.78 -3.12 -32.97
CA ASP A 416 14.65 -4.54 -33.28
C ASP A 416 13.58 -5.19 -32.38
N LYS A 417 12.64 -5.93 -32.98
CA LYS A 417 11.51 -6.52 -32.24
C LYS A 417 11.97 -7.53 -31.19
N LYS A 418 13.01 -8.30 -31.47
CA LYS A 418 13.54 -9.32 -30.55
C LYS A 418 14.28 -8.66 -29.39
N ALA A 419 15.20 -7.74 -29.67
CA ALA A 419 15.93 -7.00 -28.66
C ALA A 419 15.00 -6.16 -27.77
N LYS A 420 13.99 -5.50 -28.33
CA LYS A 420 12.96 -4.77 -27.57
C LYS A 420 12.28 -5.65 -26.52
N LYS A 421 11.91 -6.87 -26.91
CA LYS A 421 11.29 -7.85 -26.04
C LYS A 421 12.26 -8.31 -24.95
N ASP A 422 13.49 -8.63 -25.31
CA ASP A 422 14.50 -9.12 -24.36
C ASP A 422 14.86 -8.02 -23.33
N LEU A 423 14.91 -6.75 -23.76
CA LEU A 423 15.05 -5.59 -22.89
C LEU A 423 13.87 -5.45 -21.91
N PHE A 424 12.64 -5.55 -22.40
CA PHE A 424 11.46 -5.50 -21.53
C PHE A 424 11.45 -6.64 -20.52
N LEU A 425 11.75 -7.87 -20.95
CA LEU A 425 11.82 -9.04 -20.06
C LEU A 425 12.92 -8.85 -19.00
N THR A 426 14.08 -8.35 -19.39
CA THR A 426 15.18 -8.05 -18.46
C THR A 426 14.76 -7.02 -17.41
N ALA A 427 14.12 -5.92 -17.85
CA ALA A 427 13.62 -4.89 -16.96
C ALA A 427 12.53 -5.43 -16.00
N ALA A 428 11.61 -6.25 -16.50
CA ALA A 428 10.60 -6.90 -15.68
C ALA A 428 11.22 -7.87 -14.66
N THR A 429 12.21 -8.65 -15.07
CA THR A 429 12.96 -9.54 -14.16
C THR A 429 13.67 -8.77 -13.06
N LEU A 430 14.34 -7.65 -13.37
CA LEU A 430 14.95 -6.79 -12.36
C LEU A 430 13.90 -6.23 -11.37
N GLY A 431 12.74 -5.80 -11.87
CA GLY A 431 11.61 -5.40 -11.02
C GLY A 431 11.12 -6.52 -10.11
N ILE A 432 11.05 -7.77 -10.59
CA ILE A 432 10.66 -8.93 -9.78
C ILE A 432 11.74 -9.27 -8.74
N ILE A 433 13.02 -9.17 -9.08
CA ILE A 433 14.13 -9.37 -8.13
C ILE A 433 14.03 -8.33 -7.00
N PHE A 434 13.84 -7.06 -7.34
CA PHE A 434 13.61 -6.01 -6.36
C PHE A 434 12.37 -6.29 -5.50
N PHE A 435 11.26 -6.71 -6.11
CA PHE A 435 10.05 -7.07 -5.36
C PHE A 435 10.28 -8.22 -4.39
N SER A 436 11.06 -9.22 -4.79
CA SER A 436 11.45 -10.35 -3.93
C SER A 436 12.24 -9.85 -2.71
N TYR A 437 13.20 -8.96 -2.94
CA TYR A 437 13.98 -8.32 -1.88
C TYR A 437 13.12 -7.49 -0.93
N TYR A 438 12.19 -6.70 -1.48
CA TYR A 438 11.23 -5.92 -0.70
C TYR A 438 10.33 -6.81 0.17
N ILE A 439 9.69 -7.82 -0.43
CA ILE A 439 8.78 -8.73 0.27
C ILE A 439 9.52 -9.48 1.38
N TYR A 440 10.78 -9.87 1.14
CA TYR A 440 11.62 -10.48 2.17
C TYR A 440 11.79 -9.55 3.38
N HIS A 441 12.22 -8.29 3.18
CA HIS A 441 12.41 -7.35 4.28
C HIS A 441 11.11 -7.05 5.02
N PHE A 442 10.01 -6.88 4.28
CA PHE A 442 8.70 -6.64 4.86
C PHE A 442 8.22 -7.82 5.70
N PHE A 443 8.30 -9.03 5.14
CA PHE A 443 7.91 -10.27 5.82
C PHE A 443 8.76 -10.52 7.07
N MET A 444 10.08 -10.37 6.99
CA MET A 444 10.96 -10.52 8.17
C MET A 444 10.70 -9.46 9.24
N SER A 445 10.19 -8.29 8.87
CA SER A 445 9.74 -7.27 9.83
C SER A 445 8.49 -7.73 10.57
N ILE A 446 7.44 -8.11 9.81
CA ILE A 446 6.17 -8.61 10.34
C ILE A 446 6.34 -9.86 11.19
N TYR A 447 7.09 -10.84 10.67
CA TYR A 447 7.29 -12.11 11.34
C TYR A 447 7.95 -11.92 12.70
N ASN A 448 9.03 -11.15 12.76
CA ASN A 448 9.71 -10.87 14.03
C ASN A 448 8.80 -10.12 15.00
N TYR A 449 8.00 -9.16 14.51
CA TYR A 449 7.02 -8.46 15.35
C TYR A 449 6.01 -9.44 15.96
N TYR A 450 5.40 -10.31 15.16
CA TYR A 450 4.41 -11.25 15.69
C TYR A 450 5.03 -12.28 16.63
N ILE A 451 6.14 -12.92 16.26
CA ILE A 451 6.78 -13.94 17.11
C ILE A 451 7.22 -13.34 18.46
N ARG A 452 7.83 -12.15 18.46
CA ARG A 452 8.20 -11.47 19.71
C ARG A 452 6.99 -11.20 20.59
N ASN A 453 5.91 -10.68 20.03
CA ASN A 453 4.69 -10.41 20.80
C ASN A 453 4.03 -11.72 21.28
N VAL A 454 4.05 -12.80 20.49
CA VAL A 454 3.58 -14.12 20.94
C VAL A 454 4.40 -14.59 22.15
N THR A 455 5.73 -14.52 22.10
CA THR A 455 6.56 -15.00 23.22
C THR A 455 6.37 -14.16 24.48
N LEU A 456 6.27 -12.82 24.33
CA LEU A 456 6.02 -11.91 25.45
C LEU A 456 4.64 -12.16 26.09
N LEU A 457 3.57 -12.11 25.29
CA LEU A 457 2.21 -12.27 25.78
C LEU A 457 1.97 -13.65 26.37
N PHE A 458 2.53 -14.70 25.76
CA PHE A 458 2.44 -16.05 26.31
C PHE A 458 3.17 -16.17 27.66
N GLY A 459 4.34 -15.53 27.79
CA GLY A 459 5.12 -15.50 29.03
C GLY A 459 4.42 -14.74 30.17
N GLU A 460 3.65 -13.71 29.82
CA GLU A 460 2.85 -12.92 30.76
C GLU A 460 1.48 -13.55 31.09
N GLY A 461 1.14 -14.70 30.49
CA GLY A 461 -0.14 -15.39 30.71
C GLY A 461 -1.31 -14.82 29.89
N GLU A 462 -1.06 -13.90 28.96
CA GLU A 462 -2.05 -13.28 28.07
C GLU A 462 -2.38 -14.19 26.87
N TYR A 463 -2.91 -15.39 27.14
CA TYR A 463 -3.12 -16.44 26.15
C TYR A 463 -4.09 -16.05 25.03
N PHE A 464 -5.12 -15.26 25.34
CA PHE A 464 -6.10 -14.81 24.33
C PHE A 464 -5.44 -13.91 23.29
N LEU A 465 -4.71 -12.89 23.74
CA LEU A 465 -3.94 -12.00 22.87
C LEU A 465 -2.89 -12.79 22.08
N SER A 466 -2.15 -13.67 22.77
CA SER A 466 -1.15 -14.54 22.15
C SER A 466 -1.75 -15.39 21.02
N LEU A 467 -2.94 -15.98 21.21
CA LEU A 467 -3.61 -16.77 20.18
C LEU A 467 -3.93 -15.94 18.93
N PHE A 468 -4.44 -14.73 19.10
CA PHE A 468 -4.71 -13.83 17.97
C PHE A 468 -3.43 -13.48 17.22
N PHE A 469 -2.34 -13.18 17.92
CA PHE A 469 -1.04 -12.90 17.30
C PHE A 469 -0.47 -14.11 16.55
N VAL A 470 -0.70 -15.33 17.02
CA VAL A 470 -0.39 -16.56 16.26
C VAL A 470 -1.20 -16.64 14.98
N LEU A 471 -2.51 -16.37 15.03
CA LEU A 471 -3.36 -16.38 13.84
C LEU A 471 -2.98 -15.27 12.84
N PHE A 472 -2.60 -14.08 13.33
CA PHE A 472 -2.07 -13.01 12.50
C PHE A 472 -0.77 -13.45 11.82
N ALA A 473 0.16 -14.06 12.56
CA ALA A 473 1.40 -14.61 12.00
C ALA A 473 1.13 -15.67 10.93
N MET A 474 0.23 -16.62 11.18
CA MET A 474 -0.15 -17.66 10.22
C MET A 474 -0.74 -17.06 8.95
N SER A 475 -1.67 -16.10 9.09
CA SER A 475 -2.27 -15.41 7.93
C SER A 475 -1.23 -14.63 7.12
N ALA A 476 -0.27 -13.97 7.79
CA ALA A 476 0.83 -13.26 7.14
C ALA A 476 1.78 -14.23 6.41
N ILE A 477 2.14 -15.36 7.00
CA ILE A 477 2.98 -16.39 6.35
C ILE A 477 2.30 -16.89 5.07
N ILE A 478 1.03 -17.26 5.14
CA ILE A 478 0.26 -17.73 3.98
C ILE A 478 0.20 -16.65 2.90
N PHE A 479 -0.02 -15.40 3.28
CA PHE A 479 -0.12 -14.29 2.35
C PHE A 479 1.21 -13.93 1.67
N TYR A 480 2.25 -13.66 2.46
CA TYR A 480 3.53 -13.17 1.93
C TYR A 480 4.31 -14.30 1.25
N ILE A 481 4.46 -15.47 1.88
CA ILE A 481 5.21 -16.59 1.28
C ILE A 481 4.36 -17.25 0.21
N GLY A 482 3.13 -17.65 0.54
CA GLY A 482 2.24 -18.33 -0.40
C GLY A 482 1.88 -17.45 -1.60
N GLY A 483 1.53 -16.18 -1.35
CA GLY A 483 1.23 -15.21 -2.41
C GLY A 483 2.44 -14.94 -3.31
N PHE A 484 3.66 -14.85 -2.76
CA PHE A 484 4.88 -14.66 -3.56
C PHE A 484 5.21 -15.89 -4.40
N LEU A 485 5.13 -17.10 -3.85
CA LEU A 485 5.33 -18.33 -4.60
C LEU A 485 4.31 -18.46 -5.75
N LEU A 486 3.05 -18.11 -5.48
CA LEU A 486 2.00 -18.05 -6.52
C LEU A 486 2.31 -17.00 -7.59
N PHE A 487 2.82 -15.83 -7.21
CA PHE A 487 3.23 -14.78 -8.16
C PHE A 487 4.31 -15.28 -9.10
N VAL A 488 5.37 -15.88 -8.54
CA VAL A 488 6.48 -16.46 -9.30
C VAL A 488 5.97 -17.59 -10.20
N TYR A 489 5.12 -18.49 -9.69
CA TYR A 489 4.51 -19.56 -10.47
C TYR A 489 3.67 -19.02 -11.64
N GLU A 490 2.81 -18.03 -11.42
CA GLU A 490 2.00 -17.42 -12.47
C GLU A 490 2.84 -16.72 -13.53
N ILE A 491 3.93 -16.05 -13.13
CA ILE A 491 4.89 -15.48 -14.06
C ILE A 491 5.52 -16.58 -14.90
N PHE A 492 6.07 -17.66 -14.31
CA PHE A 492 6.70 -18.74 -15.08
C PHE A 492 5.71 -19.46 -16.00
N ARG A 493 4.52 -19.79 -15.49
CA ARG A 493 3.45 -20.42 -16.27
C ARG A 493 3.10 -19.57 -17.48
N ASN A 494 2.88 -18.27 -17.28
CA ASN A 494 2.56 -17.37 -18.38
C ASN A 494 3.78 -17.01 -19.22
N THR A 495 5.02 -17.12 -18.73
CA THR A 495 6.23 -16.93 -19.55
C THR A 495 6.36 -18.04 -20.61
N SER A 496 5.94 -19.27 -20.29
CA SER A 496 5.79 -20.35 -21.26
C SER A 496 4.67 -20.09 -22.29
N TYR A 497 3.64 -19.32 -21.88
CA TYR A 497 2.55 -18.87 -22.74
C TYR A 497 2.98 -17.69 -23.62
N TYR A 498 3.73 -16.72 -23.08
CA TYR A 498 4.41 -15.63 -23.80
C TYR A 498 5.35 -16.21 -24.86
N LYS A 499 6.10 -17.29 -24.58
CA LYS A 499 6.87 -18.01 -25.62
C LYS A 499 6.00 -18.50 -26.80
N ARG A 500 4.74 -18.89 -26.58
CA ARG A 500 3.77 -19.28 -27.63
C ARG A 500 3.12 -18.08 -28.33
N TRP A 501 2.91 -17.01 -27.57
CA TRP A 501 2.39 -15.73 -28.00
C TRP A 501 3.37 -14.97 -28.93
N LEU A 502 4.65 -15.35 -28.89
CA LEU A 502 5.79 -14.74 -29.59
C LEU A 502 6.27 -15.52 -30.83
N ARG A 503 5.47 -16.51 -31.29
CA ARG A 503 5.67 -17.23 -32.56
C ARG A 503 4.67 -16.82 -33.66
N ARG A 504 3.78 -15.88 -33.37
CA ARG A 504 2.95 -15.16 -34.33
C ARG A 504 3.42 -13.71 -34.34
#